data_AF-A0AAD5DQD8-F1
#
_entry.id   AF-A0AAD5DQD8-F1
#
_cell.length_a   1.000
_cell.length_b   1.000
_cell.length_c   1.000
_cell.angle_alpha   90.00
_cell.angle_beta   90.00
_cell.angle_gamma   90.00
#
_symmetry.space_group_name_H-M   'P 1'
#
loop_
_entity.id
_entity.type
_entity.pdbx_description
1 polymer ?
#
loop_
_entity_poly.entity_id
_entity_poly.type
_entity_poly.pdbx_seq_one_letter_code
_entity_poly.pdbx_strand_id
1 'polypeptide(L)'
;MGGLPVPKPFHLKMFFSNKNVVAQIVRMADGHIVAAASTHEAAAKEALKAAGTSTSCKEAARAIGEALAQRAKAAGLDGVHWRRRHGEGYIGKRKELIEALRAAGMPLV
;
A
#
# COMPACT_ATOMS: atom_id res chain seq x y z
N MET A 1 -31.77 9.96 -11.84
CA MET A 1 -30.84 10.61 -10.89
C MET A 1 -29.88 9.55 -10.37
N GLY A 2 -28.70 9.43 -10.97
CA GLY A 2 -27.66 8.50 -10.49
C GLY A 2 -26.96 9.12 -9.29
N GLY A 3 -27.16 8.57 -8.10
CA GLY A 3 -26.46 9.01 -6.90
C GLY A 3 -24.96 8.99 -7.16
N LEU A 4 -24.31 10.14 -7.00
CA LEU A 4 -22.85 10.23 -7.03
C LEU A 4 -22.30 9.15 -6.08
N PRO A 5 -21.39 8.28 -6.54
CA PRO A 5 -20.79 7.30 -5.64
C PRO A 5 -20.17 8.06 -4.48
N VAL A 6 -20.58 7.71 -3.25
CA VAL A 6 -20.03 8.30 -2.03
C VAL A 6 -18.51 8.36 -2.19
N PRO A 7 -17.87 9.55 -2.18
CA PRO A 7 -16.46 9.64 -2.50
C PRO A 7 -15.71 8.89 -1.41
N LYS A 8 -15.21 7.70 -1.75
CA LYS A 8 -14.41 6.92 -0.83
C LYS A 8 -13.19 7.77 -0.48
N PRO A 9 -13.00 8.16 0.80
CA PRO A 9 -12.13 9.28 1.15
C PRO A 9 -10.65 8.96 0.94
N PHE A 10 -10.24 7.68 0.95
CA PHE A 10 -8.85 7.27 0.86
C PHE A 10 -8.65 6.25 -0.26
N HIS A 11 -7.61 6.43 -1.08
CA HIS A 11 -7.29 5.58 -2.21
C HIS A 11 -5.89 4.98 -2.09
N LEU A 12 -5.78 3.65 -2.24
CA LEU A 12 -4.50 2.95 -2.23
C LEU A 12 -3.86 2.96 -3.63
N LYS A 13 -2.75 3.68 -3.77
CA LYS A 13 -1.89 3.63 -4.96
C LYS A 13 -0.69 2.74 -4.67
N MET A 14 -0.49 1.72 -5.49
CA MET A 14 0.70 0.88 -5.45
C MET A 14 1.45 1.02 -6.76
N PHE A 15 2.78 1.10 -6.66
CA PHE A 15 3.68 1.13 -7.80
C PHE A 15 4.78 0.09 -7.60
N PHE A 16 4.89 -0.81 -8.58
CA PHE A 16 5.90 -1.85 -8.60
C PHE A 16 6.84 -1.56 -9.77
N SER A 17 8.10 -1.28 -9.47
CA SER A 17 9.17 -1.19 -10.45
C SER A 17 10.02 -2.47 -10.42
N ASN A 18 10.95 -2.62 -11.36
CA ASN A 18 11.88 -3.75 -11.39
C ASN A 18 12.69 -3.90 -10.10
N LYS A 19 12.98 -2.77 -9.44
CA LYS A 19 13.83 -2.71 -8.25
C LYS A 19 13.12 -2.24 -6.99
N ASN A 20 11.94 -1.64 -7.08
CA ASN A 20 11.34 -0.98 -5.92
C ASN A 20 9.84 -1.28 -5.81
N VAL A 21 9.35 -1.31 -4.58
CA VAL A 21 7.93 -1.37 -4.25
C VAL A 21 7.56 -0.10 -3.49
N VAL A 22 6.50 0.55 -3.94
CA VAL A 22 6.00 1.80 -3.36
C VAL A 22 4.50 1.66 -3.16
N ALA A 23 4.01 2.04 -1.99
CA ALA A 23 2.58 2.08 -1.69
C ALA A 23 2.22 3.38 -0.95
N GLN A 24 1.12 3.99 -1.34
CA GLN A 24 0.69 5.29 -0.86
C GLN A 24 -0.83 5.30 -0.67
N ILE A 25 -1.28 5.95 0.39
CA ILE A 25 -2.69 6.20 0.69
C ILE A 25 -2.94 7.68 0.50
N VAL A 26 -3.80 8.00 -0.46
CA VAL A 26 -4.10 9.39 -0.87
C VAL A 26 -5.53 9.73 -0.49
N ARG A 27 -5.73 10.86 0.17
CA ARG A 27 -7.06 11.41 0.48
C ARG A 27 -7.65 12.06 -0.78
N MET A 28 -8.84 11.63 -1.20
CA MET A 28 -9.53 12.11 -2.40
C MET A 28 -10.03 13.55 -2.27
N ALA A 29 -10.31 14.02 -1.05
CA ALA A 29 -10.82 15.37 -0.81
C ALA A 29 -9.81 16.47 -1.21
N ASP A 30 -8.53 16.27 -0.91
CA ASP A 30 -7.50 17.32 -1.07
C ASP A 30 -6.25 16.83 -1.82
N GLY A 31 -6.22 15.56 -2.23
CA GLY A 31 -5.05 14.94 -2.84
C GLY A 31 -3.89 14.69 -1.85
N HIS A 32 -4.09 14.91 -0.56
CA HIS A 32 -3.05 14.78 0.46
C HIS A 32 -2.65 13.31 0.69
N ILE A 33 -1.35 13.04 0.78
CA ILE A 33 -0.83 11.71 1.10
C ILE A 33 -0.86 11.54 2.61
N VAL A 34 -1.73 10.66 3.11
CA VAL A 34 -1.88 10.42 4.55
C VAL A 34 -0.82 9.46 5.07
N ALA A 35 -0.52 8.44 4.27
CA ALA A 35 0.53 7.48 4.57
C ALA A 35 1.21 7.06 3.27
N ALA A 36 2.53 6.95 3.31
CA ALA A 36 3.34 6.39 2.24
C ALA A 36 4.31 5.39 2.83
N ALA A 37 4.69 4.37 2.08
CA ALA A 37 5.76 3.45 2.41
C ALA A 37 6.45 3.02 1.12
N SER A 38 7.78 3.05 1.11
CA SER A 38 8.57 2.63 -0.06
C SER A 38 9.84 1.91 0.33
N THR A 39 10.28 0.97 -0.51
CA THR A 39 11.60 0.36 -0.39
C THR A 39 12.76 1.33 -0.65
N HIS A 40 12.45 2.57 -1.03
CA HIS A 40 13.42 3.64 -1.27
C HIS A 40 13.68 4.50 -0.03
N GLU A 41 12.82 4.43 0.99
CA GLU A 41 13.10 5.06 2.29
C GLU A 41 14.35 4.45 2.90
N ALA A 42 15.23 5.27 3.47
CA ALA A 42 16.49 4.81 4.07
C ALA A 42 16.27 3.66 5.05
N ALA A 43 15.30 3.79 5.95
CA ALA A 43 14.94 2.76 6.92
C ALA A 43 14.48 1.45 6.27
N ALA A 44 13.65 1.51 5.23
CA ALA A 44 13.17 0.32 4.52
C ALA A 44 14.28 -0.32 3.67
N LYS A 45 15.14 0.51 3.05
CA LYS A 45 16.27 0.08 2.25
C LYS A 45 17.33 -0.61 3.12
N GLU A 46 17.61 -0.08 4.31
CA GLU A 46 18.50 -0.69 5.28
C GLU A 46 17.93 -1.98 5.83
N ALA A 47 16.64 -2.03 6.19
CA ALA A 47 15.97 -3.26 6.62
C ALA A 47 16.03 -4.37 5.54
N LEU A 48 15.80 -4.02 4.27
CA LEU A 48 15.86 -4.97 3.16
C LEU A 48 17.29 -5.41 2.83
N LYS A 49 18.26 -4.50 2.94
CA LYS A 49 19.68 -4.81 2.73
C LYS A 49 20.23 -5.69 3.86
N ALA A 50 19.81 -5.45 5.10
CA ALA A 50 20.15 -6.27 6.26
C ALA A 50 19.55 -7.67 6.17
N ALA A 51 18.34 -7.80 5.59
CA ALA A 51 17.70 -9.09 5.34
C ALA A 51 18.28 -9.86 4.13
N GLY A 52 19.22 -9.29 3.37
CA GLY A 52 19.77 -9.90 2.15
C GLY A 52 18.74 -10.04 1.02
N THR A 53 17.58 -9.40 1.16
CA THR A 53 16.44 -9.57 0.28
C THR A 53 16.42 -8.49 -0.80
N SER A 54 16.11 -8.86 -2.04
CA SER A 54 15.96 -7.87 -3.11
C SER A 54 14.80 -6.91 -2.80
N THR A 55 15.02 -5.63 -3.06
CA THR A 55 14.04 -4.53 -2.87
C THR A 55 12.78 -4.66 -3.74
N SER A 56 12.72 -5.69 -4.58
CA SER A 56 11.57 -6.06 -5.39
C SER A 56 11.03 -7.46 -5.09
N CYS A 57 11.34 -8.10 -3.96
CA CYS A 57 10.79 -9.42 -3.62
C CYS A 57 9.39 -9.35 -2.98
N LYS A 58 8.75 -10.53 -2.85
CA LYS A 58 7.46 -10.72 -2.14
C LYS A 58 7.54 -10.26 -0.68
N GLU A 59 8.63 -10.60 0.00
CA GLU A 59 8.89 -10.20 1.39
C GLU A 59 8.97 -8.67 1.54
N ALA A 60 9.62 -7.99 0.59
CA ALA A 60 9.67 -6.53 0.58
C ALA A 60 8.26 -5.93 0.45
N ALA A 61 7.42 -6.50 -0.42
CA ALA A 61 6.04 -6.05 -0.56
C ALA A 61 5.20 -6.26 0.72
N ARG A 62 5.44 -7.36 1.43
CA ARG A 62 4.83 -7.62 2.74
C ARG A 62 5.26 -6.62 3.80
N ALA A 63 6.56 -6.40 3.96
CA ALA A 63 7.11 -5.44 4.92
C ALA A 63 6.61 -4.01 4.66
N ILE A 64 6.55 -3.59 3.39
CA ILE A 64 5.98 -2.29 3.00
C ILE A 64 4.47 -2.23 3.29
N GLY A 65 3.72 -3.31 3.07
CA GLY A 65 2.30 -3.39 3.40
C GLY A 65 2.03 -3.24 4.89
N GLU A 66 2.82 -3.92 5.73
CA GLU A 66 2.74 -3.83 7.20
C GLU A 66 3.09 -2.42 7.70
N ALA A 67 4.19 -1.84 7.21
CA ALA A 67 4.61 -0.48 7.58
C ALA A 67 3.56 0.57 7.15
N LEU A 68 2.97 0.42 5.96
CA LEU A 68 1.92 1.32 5.49
C LEU A 68 0.67 1.20 6.36
N ALA A 69 0.27 -0.02 6.75
CA ALA A 69 -0.89 -0.24 7.59
C ALA A 69 -0.73 0.40 8.98
N GLN A 70 0.45 0.27 9.58
CA GLN A 70 0.76 0.90 10.87
C GLN A 70 0.68 2.43 10.78
N ARG A 71 1.25 3.02 9.73
CA ARG A 71 1.15 4.47 9.47
C ARG A 71 -0.29 4.91 9.22
N ALA A 72 -1.06 4.11 8.48
CA ALA A 72 -2.47 4.36 8.21
C ALA A 72 -3.32 4.34 9.49
N LYS A 73 -3.10 3.35 10.36
CA LYS A 73 -3.76 3.25 11.66
C LYS A 73 -3.38 4.40 12.59
N ALA A 74 -2.11 4.78 12.64
CA ALA A 74 -1.65 5.93 13.41
C ALA A 74 -2.29 7.24 12.93
N ALA A 75 -2.60 7.35 11.64
CA ALA A 75 -3.32 8.47 11.06
C ALA A 75 -4.85 8.40 11.23
N GLY A 76 -5.39 7.38 11.92
CA GLY A 76 -6.83 7.23 12.15
C GLY A 76 -7.63 6.87 10.90
N LEU A 77 -7.04 6.10 9.97
CA LEU A 77 -7.75 5.66 8.77
C LEU A 77 -8.60 4.42 9.07
N ASP A 78 -9.91 4.53 8.89
CA ASP A 78 -10.86 3.43 9.06
C ASP A 78 -11.05 2.55 7.83
N GLY A 79 -10.62 2.97 6.65
CA GLY A 79 -10.73 2.17 5.44
C GLY A 79 -10.07 2.79 4.22
N VAL A 80 -9.44 1.95 3.40
CA VAL A 80 -8.84 2.41 2.14
C VAL A 80 -9.54 1.78 0.96
N HIS A 81 -9.91 2.61 -0.01
CA HIS A 81 -10.41 2.11 -1.27
C HIS A 81 -9.27 1.54 -2.11
N TRP A 82 -9.37 0.24 -2.39
CA TRP A 82 -8.51 -0.41 -3.36
C TRP A 82 -9.36 -1.16 -4.38
N ARG A 83 -9.34 -0.66 -5.62
CA ARG A 83 -9.93 -1.36 -6.76
C ARG A 83 -8.83 -1.98 -7.61
N ARG A 84 -9.01 -3.24 -7.98
CA ARG A 84 -8.17 -3.89 -9.01
C ARG A 84 -8.32 -3.08 -10.30
N ARG A 85 -7.23 -2.68 -10.94
CA ARG A 85 -7.33 -2.21 -12.34
C ARG A 85 -7.67 -3.40 -13.22
N HIS A 86 -8.55 -3.17 -14.17
CA HIS A 86 -8.92 -4.16 -15.18
C HIS A 86 -7.65 -4.62 -15.92
N GLY A 87 -7.39 -5.93 -15.95
CA GLY A 87 -6.21 -6.52 -16.57
C GLY A 87 -4.97 -6.69 -15.68
N GLU A 88 -4.95 -6.14 -14.46
CA GLU A 88 -3.83 -6.38 -13.53
C GLU A 88 -4.06 -7.64 -12.68
N GLY A 89 -3.25 -8.67 -12.91
CA GLY A 89 -3.26 -9.90 -12.13
C GLY A 89 -3.01 -9.64 -10.64
N TYR A 90 -3.78 -10.30 -9.78
CA TYR A 90 -3.52 -10.36 -8.34
C TYR A 90 -2.54 -11.51 -8.06
N ILE A 91 -1.27 -11.30 -8.43
CA ILE A 91 -0.25 -12.34 -8.44
C ILE A 91 1.00 -11.82 -7.70
N GLY A 92 1.65 -12.71 -6.94
CA GLY A 92 2.94 -12.46 -6.31
C GLY A 92 2.93 -11.25 -5.38
N LYS A 93 3.77 -10.25 -5.68
CA LYS A 93 4.06 -9.09 -4.80
C LYS A 93 2.82 -8.29 -4.43
N ARG A 94 1.89 -8.14 -5.38
CA ARG A 94 0.64 -7.39 -5.15
C ARG A 94 -0.28 -8.12 -4.18
N LYS A 95 -0.31 -9.45 -4.25
CA LYS A 95 -1.08 -10.27 -3.33
C LYS A 95 -0.55 -10.15 -1.91
N GLU A 96 0.76 -10.29 -1.74
CA GLU A 96 1.41 -10.18 -0.44
C GLU A 96 1.21 -8.82 0.22
N LEU A 97 1.29 -7.73 -0.55
CA LEU A 97 1.07 -6.38 -0.02
C LEU A 97 -0.36 -6.21 0.50
N ILE A 98 -1.35 -6.73 -0.23
CA ILE A 98 -2.77 -6.65 0.14
C ILE A 98 -3.07 -7.58 1.33
N GLU A 99 -2.48 -8.78 1.38
CA GLU A 99 -2.57 -9.67 2.53
C GLU A 99 -1.92 -9.06 3.77
N ALA A 100 -0.78 -8.38 3.63
CA ALA A 100 -0.14 -7.65 4.72
C ALA A 100 -1.02 -6.52 5.28
N LEU A 101 -1.65 -5.73 4.41
CA LEU A 101 -2.61 -4.70 4.82
C LEU A 101 -3.81 -5.29 5.56
N ARG A 102 -4.35 -6.42 5.08
CA ARG A 102 -5.44 -7.13 5.74
C ARG A 102 -5.03 -7.73 7.08
N ALA A 103 -3.86 -8.37 7.16
CA ALA A 103 -3.32 -8.95 8.38
C ALA A 103 -3.06 -7.89 9.44
N ALA A 104 -2.62 -6.71 9.00
CA ALA A 104 -2.48 -5.55 9.86
C ALA A 104 -3.83 -4.89 10.22
N GLY A 105 -4.97 -5.43 9.79
CA GLY A 105 -6.32 -4.99 10.16
C GLY A 105 -6.81 -3.74 9.45
N MET A 106 -6.28 -3.43 8.26
CA MET A 106 -6.77 -2.33 7.42
C MET A 106 -7.90 -2.84 6.51
N PRO A 107 -9.13 -2.35 6.62
CA PRO A 107 -10.20 -2.77 5.72
C PRO A 107 -10.03 -2.13 4.34
N LEU A 108 -10.10 -2.98 3.33
CA LEU A 108 -9.95 -2.62 1.92
C LEU A 108 -11.31 -2.69 1.24
N VAL A 109 -11.80 -1.55 0.73
CA VAL A 109 -13.15 -1.34 0.17
C VAL A 109 -13.09 -1.05 -1.32
#